data_AF-A0A8H7AWP9-F1
#
_entry.id   AF-A0A8H7AWP9-F1
#
_cell.length_a   1.000
_cell.length_b   1.000
_cell.length_c   1.000
_cell.angle_alpha   90.00
_cell.angle_beta   90.00
_cell.angle_gamma   90.00
#
_symmetry.space_group_name_H-M   'P 1'
#
loop_
_entity.id
_entity.type
_entity.pdbx_description
1 polymer ?
#
loop_
_entity_poly.entity_id
_entity_poly.type
_entity_poly.pdbx_seq_one_letter_code
_entity_poly.pdbx_strand_id
1 'polypeptide(L)'
;MVQTKELSMSLSYSKLKDALLPRPGSGSQPQRQMFVLYGFGGIGKTQLAITFARKYQKQFSAIFWLDGSTKNQVLQNPAGVARRLSNEVPEARTFLPSGSGADIEIVVEGLLRWLSQAGNNSWLLIFDNVDRDSSAELKDQDQDAFDVTKYFPSADHGSILITTRLSKFREHGMRPKSHHLS
;
A
#
# COMPACT_ATOMS: atom_id res chain seq x y z
N MET A 1 -19.19 -0.15 25.52
CA MET A 1 -18.31 0.52 24.54
C MET A 1 -17.08 -0.29 24.16
N VAL A 2 -16.37 -0.95 25.09
CA VAL A 2 -15.17 -1.75 24.78
C VAL A 2 -15.47 -2.93 23.84
N GLN A 3 -16.52 -3.70 24.13
CA GLN A 3 -16.90 -4.90 23.36
C GLN A 3 -17.31 -4.59 21.91
N THR A 4 -17.96 -3.45 21.66
CA THR A 4 -18.36 -3.00 20.31
C THR A 4 -17.16 -2.60 19.46
N LYS A 5 -16.14 -1.98 20.08
CA LYS A 5 -14.89 -1.59 19.40
C LYS A 5 -14.05 -2.82 19.02
N GLU A 6 -14.02 -3.82 19.90
CA GLU A 6 -13.31 -5.09 19.68
C GLU A 6 -13.93 -5.92 18.56
N LEU A 7 -15.27 -6.01 18.52
CA LEU A 7 -16.00 -6.66 17.43
C LEU A 7 -15.77 -5.97 16.07
N SER A 8 -15.81 -4.63 16.04
CA SER A 8 -15.50 -3.84 14.84
C SER A 8 -14.08 -4.10 14.32
N MET A 9 -13.08 -4.14 15.22
CA MET A 9 -11.71 -4.51 14.88
C MET A 9 -11.59 -5.95 14.37
N SER A 10 -12.27 -6.92 14.98
CA SER A 10 -12.22 -8.32 14.52
C SER A 10 -12.83 -8.50 13.13
N LEU A 11 -13.93 -7.81 12.84
CA LEU A 11 -14.60 -7.84 11.54
C LEU A 11 -13.73 -7.18 10.47
N SER A 12 -13.11 -6.06 10.83
CA SER A 12 -12.13 -5.37 9.99
C SER A 12 -10.95 -6.27 9.64
N TYR A 13 -10.41 -6.96 10.64
CA TYR A 13 -9.30 -7.86 10.46
C TYR A 13 -9.64 -9.06 9.56
N SER A 14 -10.84 -9.63 9.71
CA SER A 14 -11.31 -10.72 8.83
C SER A 14 -11.43 -10.26 7.38
N LYS A 15 -12.09 -9.11 7.15
CA LYS A 15 -12.26 -8.58 5.79
C LYS A 15 -10.93 -8.24 5.14
N LEU A 16 -10.01 -7.67 5.91
CA LEU A 16 -8.66 -7.33 5.46
C LEU A 16 -7.89 -8.60 5.04
N LYS A 17 -7.99 -9.67 5.83
CA LYS A 17 -7.41 -10.99 5.49
C LYS A 17 -7.98 -11.54 4.18
N ASP A 18 -9.29 -11.57 4.04
CA ASP A 18 -9.98 -12.15 2.87
C ASP A 18 -9.79 -11.33 1.59
N ALA A 19 -9.43 -10.05 1.75
CA ALA A 19 -9.08 -9.16 0.68
C ALA A 19 -7.64 -9.34 0.21
N LEU A 20 -6.66 -9.36 1.14
CA LEU A 20 -5.26 -9.14 0.80
C LEU A 20 -4.39 -10.40 0.76
N LEU A 21 -4.84 -11.54 1.28
CA LEU A 21 -3.99 -12.73 1.20
C LEU A 21 -3.88 -13.23 -0.25
N PRO A 22 -2.65 -13.55 -0.74
CA PRO A 22 -2.46 -14.17 -2.03
C PRO A 22 -3.26 -15.47 -2.11
N ARG A 23 -3.92 -15.70 -3.25
CA ARG A 23 -4.75 -16.88 -3.49
C ARG A 23 -3.99 -17.87 -4.35
N PRO A 24 -3.41 -18.95 -3.79
CA PRO A 24 -2.79 -19.98 -4.60
C PRO A 24 -3.86 -20.75 -5.39
N GLY A 25 -3.67 -20.89 -6.70
CA GLY A 25 -4.37 -21.93 -7.49
C GLY A 25 -5.74 -21.59 -8.08
N SER A 26 -6.18 -20.33 -8.15
CA SER A 26 -7.27 -20.01 -9.07
C SER A 26 -6.69 -20.04 -10.49
N GLY A 27 -7.15 -20.91 -11.39
CA GLY A 27 -6.72 -20.94 -12.81
C GLY A 27 -7.00 -19.64 -13.60
N SER A 28 -7.45 -18.58 -12.94
CA SER A 28 -7.52 -17.20 -13.42
C SER A 28 -6.19 -16.48 -13.21
N GLN A 29 -5.84 -15.59 -14.15
CA GLN A 29 -4.72 -14.66 -14.01
C GLN A 29 -4.76 -13.97 -12.63
N PRO A 30 -3.61 -13.79 -11.96
CA PRO A 30 -3.57 -13.05 -10.70
C PRO A 30 -4.16 -11.66 -10.92
N GLN A 31 -5.01 -11.23 -9.99
CA GLN A 31 -5.64 -9.90 -9.97
C GLN A 31 -5.14 -9.11 -8.78
N ARG A 32 -4.97 -7.80 -8.93
CA ARG A 32 -4.55 -6.91 -7.84
C ARG A 32 -5.59 -6.94 -6.73
N GLN A 33 -5.14 -7.24 -5.53
CA GLN A 33 -5.96 -7.12 -4.34
C GLN A 33 -5.76 -5.75 -3.71
N MET A 34 -6.84 -5.08 -3.34
CA MET A 34 -6.74 -3.78 -2.67
C MET A 34 -7.72 -3.70 -1.49
N PHE A 35 -7.25 -3.10 -0.40
CA PHE A 35 -8.06 -2.81 0.78
C PHE A 35 -7.76 -1.43 1.35
N VAL A 36 -8.80 -0.70 1.73
CA VAL A 36 -8.67 0.63 2.35
C VAL A 36 -9.22 0.59 3.77
N LEU A 37 -8.34 0.87 4.73
CA LEU A 37 -8.68 1.17 6.11
C LEU A 37 -8.92 2.67 6.24
N TYR A 38 -10.15 3.06 6.54
CA TYR A 38 -10.48 4.47 6.77
C TYR A 38 -11.31 4.68 8.04
N GLY A 39 -11.16 5.86 8.62
CA GLY A 39 -11.84 6.25 9.85
C GLY A 39 -11.10 7.37 10.57
N PHE A 40 -11.60 7.80 11.72
CA PHE A 40 -11.05 8.90 12.49
C PHE A 40 -9.58 8.68 12.92
N GLY A 41 -8.90 9.78 13.27
CA GLY A 41 -7.57 9.72 13.87
C GLY A 41 -7.57 8.92 15.18
N GLY A 42 -6.48 8.21 15.47
CA GLY A 42 -6.33 7.47 16.74
C GLY A 42 -7.09 6.15 16.84
N ILE A 43 -7.85 5.73 15.83
CA ILE A 43 -8.64 4.47 15.88
C ILE A 43 -7.81 3.19 15.69
N GLY A 44 -6.51 3.32 15.36
CA GLY A 44 -5.59 2.19 15.23
C GLY A 44 -5.43 1.60 13.83
N LYS A 45 -5.77 2.33 12.75
CA LYS A 45 -5.58 1.88 11.35
C LYS A 45 -4.14 1.42 11.07
N THR A 46 -3.17 2.27 11.40
CA THR A 46 -1.73 1.97 11.28
C THR A 46 -1.34 0.75 12.09
N GLN A 47 -1.82 0.64 13.33
CA GLN A 47 -1.56 -0.53 14.18
C GLN A 47 -2.15 -1.82 13.60
N LEU A 48 -3.33 -1.75 12.98
CA LEU A 48 -3.96 -2.88 12.31
C LEU A 48 -3.16 -3.32 11.08
N ALA A 49 -2.68 -2.36 10.27
CA ALA A 49 -1.80 -2.63 9.13
C ALA A 49 -0.48 -3.28 9.57
N ILE A 50 0.16 -2.77 10.64
CA ILE A 50 1.37 -3.36 11.23
C ILE A 50 1.11 -4.79 11.69
N THR A 51 0.03 -5.01 12.44
CA THR A 51 -0.34 -6.34 12.95
C THR A 51 -0.58 -7.33 11.81
N PHE A 52 -1.25 -6.89 10.73
CA PHE A 52 -1.46 -7.71 9.54
C PHE A 52 -0.14 -8.08 8.86
N ALA A 53 0.70 -7.08 8.56
CA ALA A 53 1.98 -7.27 7.88
C ALA A 53 2.88 -8.25 8.64
N ARG A 54 2.99 -8.10 9.97
CA ARG A 54 3.78 -8.99 10.82
C ARG A 54 3.22 -10.41 10.85
N LYS A 55 1.90 -10.55 11.00
CA LYS A 55 1.26 -11.87 11.13
C LYS A 55 1.34 -12.68 9.84
N TYR A 56 1.27 -12.03 8.68
CA TYR A 56 1.25 -12.70 7.38
C TYR A 56 2.52 -12.49 6.55
N GLN A 57 3.63 -12.11 7.19
CA GLN A 57 4.89 -11.85 6.49
C GLN A 57 5.33 -13.02 5.60
N LYS A 58 5.12 -14.27 6.06
CA LYS A 58 5.54 -15.49 5.33
C LYS A 58 4.67 -15.80 4.11
N GLN A 59 3.52 -15.14 3.96
CA GLN A 59 2.60 -15.32 2.84
C GLN A 59 2.90 -14.37 1.69
N PHE A 60 3.72 -13.34 1.93
CA PHE A 60 4.13 -12.39 0.91
C PHE A 60 5.60 -12.60 0.55
N SER A 61 5.94 -12.42 -0.74
CA SER A 61 7.32 -12.45 -1.22
C SER A 61 8.13 -11.23 -0.73
N ALA A 62 7.44 -10.10 -0.56
CA ALA A 62 8.00 -8.87 -0.02
C ALA A 62 6.90 -7.99 0.58
N ILE A 63 7.25 -7.16 1.56
CA ILE A 63 6.35 -6.16 2.15
C ILE A 63 7.02 -4.79 2.10
N PHE A 64 6.32 -3.82 1.54
CA PHE A 64 6.76 -2.44 1.40
C PHE A 64 5.85 -1.53 2.20
N TRP A 65 6.46 -0.57 2.89
CA TRP A 65 5.74 0.43 3.68
C TRP A 65 6.13 1.82 3.20
N LEU A 66 5.17 2.56 2.68
CA LEU A 66 5.32 3.93 2.20
C LEU A 66 4.53 4.87 3.10
N ASP A 67 5.16 5.97 3.49
CA ASP A 67 4.51 7.04 4.25
C ASP A 67 3.82 7.99 3.25
N GLY A 68 2.50 7.96 3.22
CA GLY A 68 1.66 8.77 2.36
C GLY A 68 1.19 10.08 2.97
N SER A 69 1.83 10.56 4.04
CA SER A 69 1.44 11.80 4.71
C SER A 69 1.64 13.06 3.85
N THR A 70 2.63 13.05 2.95
CA THR A 70 2.86 14.10 1.95
C THR A 70 3.47 13.50 0.67
N LYS A 71 3.42 14.25 -0.44
CA LYS A 71 4.13 13.92 -1.68
C LYS A 71 5.62 13.65 -1.44
N ASN A 72 6.27 14.46 -0.61
CA ASN A 72 7.68 14.28 -0.29
C ASN A 72 7.94 12.98 0.50
N GLN A 73 7.08 12.62 1.44
CA GLN A 73 7.26 11.40 2.25
C GLN A 73 7.10 10.12 1.42
N VAL A 74 6.10 10.09 0.51
CA VAL A 74 5.87 8.93 -0.35
C VAL A 74 7.02 8.74 -1.34
N LEU A 75 7.73 9.83 -1.70
CA LEU A 75 8.93 9.80 -2.52
C LEU A 75 10.19 9.43 -1.71
N GLN A 76 10.44 10.03 -0.55
CA GLN A 76 11.70 9.87 0.19
C GLN A 76 11.92 8.47 0.80
N ASN A 77 10.85 7.78 1.20
CA ASN A 77 10.93 6.43 1.77
C ASN A 77 11.37 5.32 0.77
N PRO A 78 11.01 5.39 -0.53
CA PRO A 78 11.50 4.51 -1.59
C PRO A 78 13.01 4.31 -1.66
N ALA A 79 13.85 5.29 -1.33
CA ALA A 79 15.31 5.12 -1.31
C ALA A 79 15.75 4.05 -0.29
N GLY A 80 15.14 4.04 0.90
CA GLY A 80 15.37 3.02 1.91
C GLY A 80 14.90 1.63 1.46
N VAL A 81 13.73 1.59 0.81
CA VAL A 81 13.14 0.36 0.24
C VAL A 81 14.02 -0.20 -0.87
N ALA A 82 14.44 0.62 -1.82
CA ALA A 82 15.26 0.21 -2.95
C ALA A 82 16.64 -0.28 -2.50
N ARG A 83 17.26 0.39 -1.52
CA ARG A 83 18.53 -0.09 -0.97
C ARG A 83 18.40 -1.47 -0.33
N ARG A 84 17.31 -1.73 0.40
CA ARG A 84 17.04 -3.07 0.96
C ARG A 84 16.81 -4.10 -0.14
N LEU A 85 15.99 -3.78 -1.13
CA LEU A 85 15.72 -4.66 -2.26
C LEU A 85 16.97 -5.01 -3.06
N SER A 86 17.81 -4.03 -3.40
CA SER A 86 19.08 -4.28 -4.09
C SER A 86 20.04 -5.15 -3.28
N ASN A 87 19.90 -5.19 -1.94
CA ASN A 87 20.74 -6.05 -1.09
C ASN A 87 20.16 -7.46 -0.92
N GLU A 88 18.83 -7.58 -0.83
CA GLU A 88 18.14 -8.83 -0.45
C GLU A 88 17.62 -9.61 -1.66
N VAL A 89 17.36 -8.94 -2.79
CA VAL A 89 16.77 -9.52 -4.01
C VAL A 89 17.71 -9.24 -5.20
N PRO A 90 18.53 -10.22 -5.63
CA PRO A 90 19.45 -10.05 -6.75
C PRO A 90 18.77 -9.55 -8.03
N GLU A 91 17.57 -10.03 -8.32
CA GLU A 91 16.76 -9.66 -9.49
C GLU A 91 16.26 -8.21 -9.42
N ALA A 92 16.21 -7.59 -8.25
CA ALA A 92 15.79 -6.19 -8.11
C ALA A 92 16.91 -5.22 -8.51
N ARG A 93 18.18 -5.65 -8.50
CA ARG A 93 19.34 -4.80 -8.85
C ARG A 93 19.31 -4.29 -10.29
N THR A 94 18.63 -4.99 -11.19
CA THR A 94 18.49 -4.58 -12.60
C THR A 94 17.47 -3.44 -12.77
N PHE A 95 16.57 -3.27 -11.81
CA PHE A 95 15.50 -2.26 -11.85
C PHE A 95 15.77 -1.06 -10.95
N LEU A 96 16.58 -1.26 -9.91
CA LEU A 96 16.86 -0.24 -8.90
C LEU A 96 18.21 0.42 -9.17
N PRO A 97 18.29 1.75 -9.11
CA PRO A 97 19.55 2.46 -9.28
C PRO A 97 20.62 1.98 -8.31
N SER A 98 21.82 1.75 -8.82
CA SER A 98 22.99 1.41 -8.01
C SER A 98 23.68 2.70 -7.55
N GLY A 99 23.35 3.19 -6.36
CA GLY A 99 24.03 4.34 -5.74
C GLY A 99 23.13 5.22 -4.87
N SER A 100 23.73 5.99 -3.97
CA SER A 100 23.03 6.85 -3.00
C SER A 100 22.59 8.22 -3.55
N GLY A 101 22.81 8.48 -4.84
CA GLY A 101 22.51 9.77 -5.49
C GLY A 101 21.52 9.67 -6.65
N ALA A 102 20.81 8.55 -6.77
CA ALA A 102 19.78 8.41 -7.79
C ALA A 102 18.57 9.30 -7.46
N ASP A 103 18.00 9.89 -8.51
CA ASP A 103 16.78 10.68 -8.39
C ASP A 103 15.65 9.82 -7.79
N ILE A 104 14.91 10.39 -6.85
CA ILE A 104 13.99 9.63 -6.01
C ILE A 104 12.81 9.09 -6.83
N GLU A 105 12.40 9.84 -7.86
CA GLU A 105 11.44 9.42 -8.86
C GLU A 105 11.91 8.20 -9.65
N ILE A 106 13.19 8.12 -10.01
CA ILE A 106 13.77 6.96 -10.72
C ILE A 106 13.74 5.73 -9.81
N VAL A 107 14.02 5.91 -8.52
CA VAL A 107 13.98 4.83 -7.53
C VAL A 107 12.55 4.29 -7.37
N VAL A 108 11.56 5.17 -7.26
CA VAL A 108 10.14 4.81 -7.23
C VAL A 108 9.76 4.05 -8.49
N GLU A 109 10.11 4.58 -9.66
CA GLU A 109 9.79 3.94 -10.93
C GLU A 109 10.40 2.53 -11.03
N GLY A 110 11.65 2.37 -10.60
CA GLY A 110 12.33 1.08 -10.52
C GLY A 110 11.60 0.08 -9.62
N LEU A 111 11.15 0.52 -8.43
CA LEU A 111 10.34 -0.29 -7.53
C LEU A 111 9.02 -0.72 -8.20
N LEU A 112 8.29 0.22 -8.81
CA LEU A 112 7.01 -0.10 -9.48
C LEU A 112 7.19 -1.06 -10.67
N ARG A 113 8.29 -0.92 -11.42
CA ARG A 113 8.65 -1.84 -12.51
C ARG A 113 9.01 -3.25 -11.98
N TRP A 114 9.75 -3.33 -10.89
CA TRP A 114 10.06 -4.61 -10.25
C TRP A 114 8.79 -5.30 -9.70
N LEU A 115 7.90 -4.53 -9.07
CA LEU A 115 6.59 -5.02 -8.61
C LEU A 115 5.68 -5.48 -9.75
N SER A 116 5.93 -5.01 -10.98
CA SER A 116 5.14 -5.35 -12.17
C SER A 116 5.69 -6.54 -12.96
N GLN A 117 6.74 -7.20 -12.48
CA GLN A 117 7.33 -8.36 -13.18
C GLN A 117 6.39 -9.55 -13.19
N ALA A 118 6.35 -10.26 -14.33
CA ALA A 118 5.62 -11.51 -14.46
C ALA A 118 6.12 -12.53 -13.42
N GLY A 119 5.18 -13.15 -12.70
CA GLY A 119 5.50 -14.07 -11.60
C GLY A 119 5.77 -13.40 -10.25
N ASN A 120 6.02 -12.09 -10.19
CA ASN A 120 6.16 -11.34 -8.94
C ASN A 120 4.78 -10.89 -8.41
N ASN A 121 3.91 -11.83 -8.10
CA ASN A 121 2.48 -11.58 -7.85
C ASN A 121 2.07 -11.54 -6.37
N SER A 122 2.99 -11.86 -5.45
CA SER A 122 2.69 -12.12 -4.04
C SER A 122 3.32 -11.09 -3.09
N TRP A 123 3.56 -9.85 -3.54
CA TRP A 123 4.03 -8.77 -2.68
C TRP A 123 2.87 -8.02 -2.00
N LEU A 124 3.17 -7.29 -0.92
CA LEU A 124 2.27 -6.35 -0.25
C LEU A 124 2.87 -4.94 -0.24
N LEU A 125 2.12 -3.96 -0.74
CA LEU A 125 2.45 -2.54 -0.70
C LEU A 125 1.50 -1.81 0.25
N ILE A 126 2.03 -1.21 1.30
CA ILE A 126 1.26 -0.49 2.32
C ILE A 126 1.51 1.01 2.17
N PHE A 127 0.45 1.77 1.93
CA PHE A 127 0.47 3.23 2.03
C PHE A 127 -0.19 3.65 3.35
N ASP A 128 0.58 4.20 4.27
CA ASP A 128 0.07 4.68 5.55
C ASP A 128 -0.16 6.20 5.51
N ASN A 129 -1.18 6.71 6.21
CA ASN A 129 -1.47 8.15 6.35
C ASN A 129 -1.78 8.89 5.05
N VAL A 130 -2.48 8.27 4.08
CA VAL A 130 -2.90 8.92 2.83
C VAL A 130 -4.07 9.88 3.08
N ASP A 131 -3.80 10.97 3.78
CA ASP A 131 -4.80 11.93 4.25
C ASP A 131 -4.91 13.18 3.35
N ARG A 132 -3.98 13.37 2.41
CA ARG A 132 -3.89 14.53 1.50
C ARG A 132 -4.01 14.12 0.04
N ASP A 133 -5.24 14.06 -0.45
CA ASP A 133 -5.52 13.53 -1.79
C ASP A 133 -5.83 14.64 -2.80
N SER A 134 -4.95 14.78 -3.80
CA SER A 134 -5.05 15.77 -4.88
C SER A 134 -6.12 15.44 -5.93
N SER A 135 -6.82 14.31 -5.83
CA SER A 135 -7.96 14.00 -6.71
C SER A 135 -9.23 14.77 -6.34
N ALA A 136 -9.26 15.43 -5.17
CA ALA A 136 -10.35 16.33 -4.79
C ALA A 136 -10.33 17.66 -5.57
N GLU A 137 -11.48 18.32 -5.61
CA GLU A 137 -11.75 19.61 -6.27
C GLU A 137 -10.88 20.78 -5.76
N LEU A 138 -10.05 20.58 -4.73
CA LEU A 138 -9.20 21.59 -4.09
C LEU A 138 -7.70 21.42 -4.44
N LYS A 139 -7.39 21.05 -5.70
CA LYS A 139 -6.03 20.81 -6.20
C LYS A 139 -5.02 21.93 -5.92
N ASP A 140 -5.50 23.18 -5.79
CA ASP A 140 -4.64 24.36 -5.78
C ASP A 140 -4.28 24.88 -4.37
N GLN A 141 -4.75 24.24 -3.30
CA GLN A 141 -4.56 24.74 -1.92
C GLN A 141 -3.55 23.94 -1.07
N ASP A 142 -3.25 22.69 -1.43
CA ASP A 142 -2.32 21.83 -0.69
C ASP A 142 -1.20 21.33 -1.61
N GLN A 143 -0.04 21.98 -1.54
CA GLN A 143 1.14 21.64 -2.35
C GLN A 143 1.74 20.27 -2.00
N ASP A 144 1.39 19.72 -0.83
CA ASP A 144 1.83 18.41 -0.38
C ASP A 144 0.83 17.29 -0.75
N ALA A 145 -0.36 17.64 -1.26
CA ALA A 145 -1.34 16.66 -1.71
C ALA A 145 -0.87 15.92 -2.97
N PHE A 146 -1.25 14.67 -3.08
CA PHE A 146 -0.88 13.84 -4.23
C PHE A 146 -1.95 12.80 -4.55
N ASP A 147 -1.84 12.26 -5.76
CA ASP A 147 -2.67 11.15 -6.20
C ASP A 147 -1.90 9.85 -5.94
N VAL A 148 -2.35 9.11 -4.92
CA VAL A 148 -1.73 7.85 -4.49
C VAL A 148 -1.70 6.81 -5.62
N THR A 149 -2.62 6.87 -6.58
CA THR A 149 -2.67 5.89 -7.68
C THR A 149 -1.49 5.97 -8.63
N LYS A 150 -0.83 7.13 -8.71
CA LYS A 150 0.42 7.30 -9.48
C LYS A 150 1.57 6.45 -8.94
N TYR A 151 1.45 5.98 -7.71
CA TYR A 151 2.41 5.12 -7.04
C TYR A 151 1.99 3.65 -7.05
N PHE A 152 0.97 3.29 -7.83
CA PHE A 152 0.60 1.89 -8.01
C PHE A 152 1.44 1.24 -9.11
N PRO A 153 1.85 -0.03 -8.95
CA PRO A 153 2.44 -0.79 -10.05
C PRO A 153 1.49 -0.84 -11.25
N SER A 154 2.00 -1.02 -12.47
CA SER A 154 1.15 -1.10 -13.66
C SER A 154 0.48 -2.47 -13.80
N ALA A 155 1.10 -3.53 -13.27
CA ALA A 155 0.56 -4.88 -13.35
C ALA A 155 -0.67 -5.10 -12.45
N ASP A 156 -1.63 -5.88 -12.93
CA ASP A 156 -2.83 -6.24 -12.17
C ASP A 156 -2.59 -7.41 -11.22
N HIS A 157 -1.57 -7.32 -10.35
CA HIS A 157 -1.32 -8.33 -9.32
C HIS A 157 -0.72 -7.71 -8.06
N GLY A 158 -0.40 -8.55 -7.07
CA GLY A 158 0.04 -8.09 -5.75
C GLY A 158 -1.11 -7.56 -4.90
N SER A 159 -0.75 -7.10 -3.71
CA SER A 159 -1.70 -6.63 -2.70
C SER A 159 -1.36 -5.20 -2.27
N ILE A 160 -2.37 -4.33 -2.20
CA ILE A 160 -2.22 -2.95 -1.75
C ILE A 160 -3.11 -2.70 -0.54
N LEU A 161 -2.53 -2.20 0.55
CA LEU A 161 -3.24 -1.74 1.74
C LEU A 161 -3.05 -0.24 1.89
N ILE A 162 -4.15 0.49 2.07
CA ILE A 162 -4.11 1.95 2.29
C ILE A 162 -4.71 2.26 3.66
N THR A 163 -4.07 3.12 4.44
CA THR A 163 -4.68 3.75 5.61
C THR A 163 -4.94 5.24 5.33
N THR A 164 -6.13 5.72 5.70
CA THR A 164 -6.53 7.11 5.45
C THR A 164 -7.61 7.58 6.43
N ARG A 165 -7.78 8.88 6.60
CA ARG A 165 -8.92 9.51 7.27
C ARG A 165 -10.01 9.91 6.28
N LEU A 166 -9.72 9.88 4.98
CA LEU A 166 -10.61 10.34 3.92
C LEU A 166 -11.69 9.29 3.63
N SER A 167 -12.94 9.62 3.94
CA SER A 167 -14.10 8.77 3.68
C SER A 167 -14.43 8.65 2.18
N LYS A 168 -13.98 9.58 1.33
CA LYS A 168 -14.23 9.57 -0.12
C LYS A 168 -13.68 8.33 -0.85
N PHE A 169 -12.69 7.64 -0.28
CA PHE A 169 -12.22 6.35 -0.79
C PHE A 169 -13.29 5.22 -0.71
N ARG A 170 -14.44 5.49 -0.08
CA ARG A 170 -15.63 4.62 -0.13
C ARG A 170 -16.42 4.75 -1.44
N GLU A 171 -16.45 5.94 -2.03
CA GLU A 171 -17.48 6.36 -3.00
C GLU A 171 -16.96 6.37 -4.44
N HIS A 172 -15.67 6.63 -4.66
CA HIS A 172 -15.13 6.94 -6.00
C HIS A 172 -14.41 5.78 -6.71
N GLY A 173 -14.81 4.53 -6.47
CA GLY A 173 -14.61 3.48 -7.48
C GLY A 173 -13.16 3.21 -7.92
N MET A 174 -12.16 3.33 -7.06
CA MET A 174 -11.12 2.29 -7.10
C MET A 174 -11.87 0.98 -6.82
N ARG A 175 -11.45 -0.18 -7.33
CA ARG A 175 -12.08 -1.47 -6.93
C ARG A 175 -11.39 -2.14 -5.71
N PRO A 176 -11.11 -1.51 -4.55
CA PRO A 176 -10.78 -2.23 -3.32
C PRO A 176 -12.04 -2.70 -2.61
N LYS A 177 -11.94 -3.81 -1.91
CA LYS A 177 -12.84 -4.09 -0.80
C LYS A 177 -12.56 -3.03 0.28
N SER A 178 -13.53 -2.22 0.68
CA SER A 178 -13.33 -1.13 1.63
C SER A 178 -14.05 -1.40 2.96
N HIS A 179 -13.51 -0.93 4.09
CA HIS A 179 -14.15 -1.10 5.39
C HIS A 179 -13.90 0.07 6.35
N HIS A 180 -14.98 0.50 7.02
CA HIS A 180 -14.97 1.61 7.97
C HIS A 180 -14.61 1.12 9.37
N LEU A 181 -13.67 1.79 10.02
CA LEU A 181 -13.45 1.68 11.45
C LEU A 181 -14.24 2.81 12.14
N SER A 182 -15.27 2.43 12.90
CA SER A 182 -16.12 3.31 13.75
C SER A 182 -15.70 3.26 15.21
#